data_AF-A0A966U415-F1
#
_entry.id   AF-A0A966U415-F1
#
_cell.length_a   1.000
_cell.length_b   1.000
_cell.length_c   1.000
_cell.angle_alpha   90.00
_cell.angle_beta   90.00
_cell.angle_gamma   90.00
#
_symmetry.space_group_name_H-M   'P 1'
#
loop_
_entity.id
_entity.type
_entity.pdbx_description
1 polymer ?
#
loop_
_entity_poly.entity_id
_entity_poly.type
_entity_poly.pdbx_seq_one_letter_code
_entity_poly.pdbx_strand_id
1 'polypeptide(L)' 'MSAEAAPAMPALESWEPQRAEPPAPYPRPPFWLALRRGATNHCPVCGEGRVFQGYLKLVPECEACHTPLGKL' A
#
# COMPACT_ATOMS: atom_id res chain seq x y z
N MET A 1 -53.03 -0.13 -26.39
CA MET A 1 -52.13 0.90 -26.94
C MET A 1 -51.15 1.24 -25.84
N SER A 2 -49.89 0.96 -26.11
CA SER A 2 -48.79 0.75 -25.16
C SER A 2 -48.58 1.94 -24.22
N ALA A 3 -48.56 1.66 -22.92
CA ALA A 3 -47.87 2.51 -21.95
C ALA A 3 -46.39 2.14 -22.05
N GLU A 4 -45.61 3.02 -22.67
CA GLU A 4 -44.16 2.88 -22.81
C GLU A 4 -43.55 3.01 -21.41
N ALA A 5 -43.05 1.89 -20.86
CA ALA A 5 -42.31 1.88 -19.61
C ALA A 5 -40.97 2.60 -19.84
N ALA A 6 -40.71 3.65 -19.05
CA ALA A 6 -39.40 4.29 -19.01
C ALA A 6 -38.32 3.23 -18.69
N PRO A 7 -37.20 3.18 -19.43
CA PRO A 7 -36.12 2.24 -19.10
C PRO A 7 -35.51 2.61 -17.74
N ALA A 8 -35.43 1.62 -16.85
CA ALA A 8 -34.65 1.73 -15.62
C ALA A 8 -33.17 1.92 -15.99
N MET A 9 -32.65 3.11 -15.74
CA MET A 9 -31.21 3.40 -15.84
C MET A 9 -30.46 2.46 -14.89
N PRO A 10 -29.49 1.63 -15.34
CA PRO A 10 -28.68 0.86 -14.41
C PRO A 10 -27.82 1.84 -13.61
N ALA A 11 -27.77 1.62 -12.29
CA ALA A 11 -26.94 2.38 -11.39
C ALA A 11 -25.49 2.41 -11.90
N LEU A 12 -25.02 3.59 -12.29
CA LEU A 12 -23.62 3.87 -12.59
C LEU A 12 -22.79 4.07 -11.30
N GLU A 13 -23.37 3.90 -10.12
CA GLU A 13 -22.85 4.52 -8.90
C GLU A 13 -22.66 3.52 -7.75
N SER A 14 -21.53 2.84 -7.78
CA SER A 14 -20.63 2.70 -6.64
C SER A 14 -19.45 1.83 -7.06
N TRP A 15 -18.27 2.45 -7.14
CA TRP A 15 -17.06 1.66 -7.05
C TRP A 15 -16.98 1.15 -5.61
N GLU A 16 -17.32 -0.13 -5.42
CA GLU A 16 -17.03 -0.83 -4.17
C GLU A 16 -15.71 -1.58 -4.34
N PRO A 17 -14.64 -1.19 -3.62
CA PRO A 17 -13.40 -1.95 -3.64
C PRO A 17 -13.66 -3.31 -3.00
N GLN A 18 -13.88 -4.34 -3.82
CA GLN A 18 -13.97 -5.73 -3.35
C GLN A 18 -12.63 -6.28 -2.79
N ARG A 19 -11.59 -5.46 -2.69
CA ARG A 19 -10.30 -5.89 -2.17
C ARG A 19 -10.36 -5.97 -0.65
N ALA A 20 -10.72 -7.15 -0.14
CA ALA A 20 -10.27 -7.57 1.18
C ALA A 20 -8.73 -7.58 1.16
N GLU A 21 -8.10 -6.58 1.78
CA GLU A 21 -6.65 -6.51 1.88
C GLU A 21 -6.17 -7.70 2.73
N PRO A 22 -5.28 -8.56 2.21
CA PRO A 22 -4.72 -9.63 3.01
C PRO A 22 -4.00 -9.01 4.23
N PRO A 23 -4.04 -9.68 5.40
CA PRO A 23 -3.36 -9.19 6.58
C PRO A 23 -1.88 -8.99 6.28
N ALA A 24 -1.34 -7.84 6.67
CA ALA A 24 0.05 -7.48 6.39
C ALA A 24 0.99 -8.55 6.97
N PRO A 25 1.83 -9.20 6.15
CA PRO A 25 2.73 -10.26 6.60
C PRO A 25 3.90 -9.75 7.45
N TYR A 26 4.04 -8.42 7.60
CA TYR A 26 5.16 -7.78 8.28
C TYR A 26 4.68 -6.84 9.38
N PRO A 27 5.42 -6.75 10.50
CA PRO A 27 5.06 -5.87 11.60
C PRO A 27 5.20 -4.41 11.17
N ARG A 28 4.13 -3.63 11.31
CA ARG A 28 4.16 -2.19 11.09
C ARG A 28 4.86 -1.51 12.27
N PRO A 29 6.03 -0.88 12.07
CA PRO A 29 6.71 -0.16 13.14
C PRO A 29 5.90 1.08 13.55
N PRO A 30 6.10 1.61 14.76
CA PRO A 30 5.42 2.82 15.21
C PRO A 30 5.70 3.97 14.22
N PHE A 31 4.66 4.75 13.91
CA PHE A 31 4.66 5.77 12.85
C PHE A 31 5.92 6.65 12.87
N TRP A 32 6.27 7.18 14.04
CA TRP A 32 7.44 8.05 14.19
C TRP A 32 8.77 7.36 13.93
N LEU A 33 8.89 6.07 14.29
CA LEU A 33 10.09 5.29 14.00
C LEU A 33 10.24 5.04 12.51
N ALA A 34 9.13 4.71 11.84
CA ALA A 34 9.10 4.48 10.40
C ALA A 34 9.50 5.74 9.63
N LEU A 35 8.93 6.89 10.00
CA LEU A 35 9.20 8.17 9.37
C LEU A 35 10.65 8.61 9.56
N ARG A 36 11.18 8.52 10.80
CA ARG A 36 12.58 8.87 11.10
C ARG A 36 13.55 8.00 10.32
N ARG A 37 13.36 6.68 10.34
CA ARG A 37 14.23 5.74 9.63
C ARG A 37 14.15 5.95 8.12
N GLY A 38 12.94 6.10 7.56
CA GLY A 38 12.74 6.41 6.14
C GLY A 38 13.42 7.71 5.71
N ALA A 39 13.32 8.78 6.51
CA ALA A 39 14.01 10.05 6.25
C ALA A 39 15.55 9.90 6.24
N THR A 40 16.09 9.00 7.06
CA THR A 40 17.53 8.67 7.08
C THR A 40 17.93 7.58 6.07
N ASN A 41 17.03 7.14 5.18
CA ASN A 41 17.23 6.02 4.26
C ASN A 41 17.59 4.68 4.93
N HIS A 42 17.02 4.41 6.11
CA HIS A 42 17.16 3.15 6.83
C HIS A 42 15.84 2.39 6.88
N CYS A 43 15.91 1.05 6.86
CA CYS A 43 14.77 0.16 6.88
C CYS A 43 13.88 0.47 8.10
N PRO A 44 12.57 0.74 7.94
CA PRO A 44 11.69 1.06 9.06
C PRO A 44 11.55 -0.12 10.05
N VAL A 45 11.72 -1.36 9.58
CA VAL A 45 11.64 -2.59 10.38
C VAL A 45 12.94 -2.84 11.16
N CYS A 46 14.06 -3.16 10.49
CA CYS A 46 15.32 -3.48 11.18
C CYS A 46 16.18 -2.26 11.53
N GLY A 47 16.15 -1.20 10.72
CA GLY A 47 16.99 -0.01 10.90
C GLY A 47 18.37 -0.05 10.26
N GLU A 48 18.74 -1.13 9.56
CA GLU A 48 20.09 -1.32 9.01
C GLU A 48 20.15 -1.20 7.48
N GLY A 49 19.25 -1.87 6.76
CA GLY A 49 19.29 -1.85 5.30
C GLY A 49 18.78 -0.54 4.70
N ARG A 50 19.22 -0.23 3.47
CA ARG A 50 18.76 0.97 2.75
C ARG A 50 17.36 0.79 2.18
N VAL A 51 16.55 1.85 2.22
CA VAL A 51 15.17 1.84 1.69
C VAL A 51 15.15 2.24 0.22
N PHE A 52 15.98 3.20 -0.14
CA PHE A 52 16.06 3.78 -1.46
C PHE A 52 17.42 3.50 -2.11
N GLN A 53 17.38 3.03 -3.35
CA GLN A 53 18.55 2.82 -4.24
C GLN A 53 18.84 4.04 -5.13
N GLY A 54 18.10 5.14 -4.95
CA GLY A 54 18.22 6.38 -5.71
C GLY A 54 17.26 7.44 -5.17
N TYR A 55 16.94 8.46 -5.97
CA TYR A 55 15.93 9.46 -5.57
C TYR A 55 14.54 8.81 -5.53
N LEU A 56 14.03 8.55 -4.32
CA LEU A 56 12.74 7.91 -4.03
C LEU A 56 12.48 6.57 -4.75
N LYS A 57 13.54 5.95 -5.29
CA LYS A 57 13.46 4.63 -5.91
C LYS A 57 13.63 3.57 -4.84
N LEU A 58 12.54 2.90 -4.46
CA LEU A 58 12.56 1.84 -3.46
C LEU A 58 13.36 0.62 -3.93
N VAL A 59 14.04 -0.04 -2.98
CA VAL A 59 14.47 -1.44 -3.16
C VAL A 59 13.27 -2.37 -2.93
N PRO A 60 13.16 -3.48 -3.66
CA PRO A 60 12.04 -4.40 -3.49
C PRO A 60 12.00 -5.00 -2.08
N GLU A 61 13.16 -5.34 -1.54
CA GLU A 61 13.35 -5.96 -0.23
C GLU A 61 14.56 -5.35 0.49
N CYS A 62 14.51 -5.33 1.81
CA CYS A 62 15.64 -4.91 2.63
C CYS A 62 16.80 -5.92 2.55
N GLU A 63 18.02 -5.46 2.31
CA GLU A 63 19.23 -6.32 2.23
C GLU A 63 19.55 -7.04 3.56
N ALA A 64 19.09 -6.52 4.70
CA ALA A 64 19.40 -7.08 6.03
C ALA A 64 18.28 -7.98 6.58
N CYS A 65 17.01 -7.56 6.48
CA CYS A 65 15.88 -8.28 7.06
C CYS A 65 14.89 -8.85 6.03
N HIS A 66 15.18 -8.69 4.73
CA HIS A 66 14.36 -9.21 3.62
C HIS A 66 12.89 -8.78 3.62
N THR A 67 12.53 -7.76 4.40
CA THR A 67 11.17 -7.21 4.42
C THR A 67 10.89 -6.46 3.10
N PRO A 68 9.74 -6.67 2.45
CA PRO A 68 9.35 -5.97 1.24
C PRO A 68 8.89 -4.55 1.56
N LEU A 69 9.70 -3.57 1.19
CA LEU A 69 9.52 -2.18 1.61
C LEU A 69 8.33 -1.47 0.92
N GLY A 70 7.88 -2.00 -0.22
CA GLY A 70 6.73 -1.46 -0.96
C GLY A 70 5.36 -2.00 -0.53
N LYS A 71 5.29 -2.88 0.48
CA LYS A 71 4.04 -3.59 0.89
C LYS A 71 3.87 -3.68 2.42
N LEU A 72 4.49 -2.75 3.16
CA LEU A 72 4.45 -2.67 4.62
C LEU A 72 3.13 -2.10 5.17
#